data_AF-A0A3Q7TZA3-F1
#
_entry.id   AF-A0A3Q7TZA3-F1
#
_cell.length_a   1.000
_cell.length_b   1.000
_cell.length_c   1.000
_cell.angle_alpha   90.00
_cell.angle_beta   90.00
_cell.angle_gamma   90.00
#
_symmetry.space_group_name_H-M   'P 1'
#
loop_
_entity.id
_entity.type
_entity.pdbx_description
1 polymer ?
#
loop_
_entity_poly.entity_id
_entity_poly.type
_entity_poly.pdbx_seq_one_letter_code
_entity_poly.pdbx_strand_id
1 'polypeptide(L)'
;MPREKRDQVADAVYGKMDQLYQGKMYFPGYFPNELRAIFREQVHLIQNAIIESRIDCQRHCGIFQYETISCINCTDSHVVCFGYNCESSAQWETAVQGLLLYINKWHKQDTKTRTTPAFLISPSFTCLEPPHLANLTLENASECLTQH
;
A
#
# COMPACT_ATOMS: atom_id res chain seq x y z
N MET A 1 -6.13 -0.25 -3.16
CA MET A 1 -5.97 1.17 -2.79
C MET A 1 -6.78 1.47 -1.54
N PRO A 2 -6.28 2.24 -0.57
CA PRO A 2 -7.06 2.68 0.59
C PRO A 2 -8.32 3.44 0.19
N ARG A 3 -9.42 3.26 0.93
CA ARG A 3 -10.72 3.89 0.62
C ARG A 3 -10.64 5.42 0.59
N GLU A 4 -9.97 6.01 1.57
CA GLU A 4 -9.80 7.46 1.65
C GLU A 4 -9.12 8.03 0.39
N LYS A 5 -8.00 7.42 -0.02
CA LYS A 5 -7.28 7.82 -1.24
C LYS A 5 -8.12 7.62 -2.51
N ARG A 6 -8.94 6.56 -2.57
CA ARG A 6 -9.90 6.35 -3.66
C ARG A 6 -10.88 7.50 -3.75
N ASP A 7 -11.47 7.88 -2.61
CA ASP A 7 -12.53 8.88 -2.56
C ASP A 7 -11.98 10.25 -2.93
N GLN A 8 -10.77 10.60 -2.47
CA GLN A 8 -10.07 11.82 -2.90
C GLN A 8 -9.87 11.88 -4.42
N VAL A 9 -9.45 10.78 -5.05
CA VAL A 9 -9.29 10.70 -6.51
C VAL A 9 -10.66 10.85 -7.20
N ALA A 10 -11.69 10.17 -6.70
CA ALA A 10 -13.03 10.21 -7.28
C ALA A 10 -13.61 11.63 -7.22
N ASP A 11 -13.52 12.29 -6.07
CA ASP A 11 -14.01 13.66 -5.86
C ASP A 11 -13.31 14.64 -6.80
N ALA A 12 -11.99 14.51 -6.97
CA ALA A 12 -11.21 15.35 -7.89
C ALA A 12 -11.64 15.16 -9.36
N VAL A 13 -11.87 13.91 -9.78
CA VAL A 13 -12.30 13.61 -11.16
C VAL A 13 -13.73 14.08 -11.40
N TYR A 14 -14.66 13.76 -10.49
CA TYR A 14 -16.06 14.18 -10.61
C TYR A 14 -16.19 15.71 -10.60
N GLY A 15 -15.46 16.41 -9.75
CA GLY A 15 -15.44 17.87 -9.75
C GLY A 15 -15.00 18.47 -11.09
N LYS A 16 -14.00 17.88 -11.76
CA LYS A 16 -13.56 18.31 -13.10
C LYS A 16 -14.59 17.97 -14.18
N MET A 17 -15.24 16.80 -14.08
CA MET A 17 -16.31 16.43 -15.01
C MET A 17 -17.50 17.38 -14.89
N ASP A 18 -17.93 17.72 -13.67
CA ASP A 18 -19.01 18.69 -13.43
C ASP A 18 -18.69 20.05 -14.04
N GLN A 19 -17.45 20.53 -13.88
CA GLN A 19 -16.99 21.77 -14.52
C GLN A 19 -17.04 21.69 -16.05
N LEU A 20 -16.63 20.56 -16.64
CA LEU A 20 -16.71 20.33 -18.08
C LEU A 20 -18.16 20.39 -18.59
N TYR A 21 -19.11 19.79 -17.87
CA TYR A 21 -20.53 19.81 -18.22
C TYR A 21 -21.18 21.18 -18.06
N GLN A 22 -20.69 22.02 -17.14
CA GLN A 22 -21.12 23.43 -17.00
C GLN A 22 -20.49 24.34 -18.07
N GLY A 23 -19.44 23.87 -18.74
CA GLY A 23 -18.74 24.57 -19.80
C GLY A 23 -19.59 24.81 -21.04
N LYS A 24 -19.32 25.92 -21.72
CA LYS A 24 -19.98 26.32 -22.95
C LYS A 24 -19.49 25.46 -24.14
N MET A 25 -20.25 24.42 -24.51
CA MET A 25 -19.93 23.39 -25.53
C MET A 25 -19.83 23.87 -27.00
N TYR A 26 -19.69 25.17 -27.26
CA TYR A 26 -19.88 25.72 -28.62
C TYR A 26 -18.73 25.43 -29.60
N PHE A 27 -17.64 24.78 -29.17
CA PHE A 27 -16.52 24.44 -30.04
C PHE A 27 -16.47 22.92 -30.33
N PRO A 28 -16.61 22.48 -31.60
CA PRO A 28 -16.48 21.08 -31.97
C PRO A 28 -15.14 20.50 -31.51
N GLY A 29 -15.18 19.35 -30.84
CA GLY A 29 -13.98 18.69 -30.34
C GLY A 29 -13.46 19.19 -28.99
N TYR A 30 -13.97 20.30 -28.45
CA TYR A 30 -13.60 20.78 -27.11
C TYR A 30 -13.90 19.73 -26.04
N PHE A 31 -15.16 19.31 -25.94
CA PHE A 31 -15.61 18.34 -24.95
C PHE A 31 -14.80 17.03 -24.95
N PRO A 32 -14.63 16.30 -26.08
CA PRO A 32 -13.85 15.06 -26.08
C PRO A 32 -12.36 15.28 -25.78
N ASN A 33 -11.79 16.46 -26.08
CA ASN A 33 -10.39 16.77 -25.74
C ASN A 33 -10.21 17.03 -24.25
N GLU A 34 -11.08 17.83 -23.64
CA GLU A 34 -11.06 18.09 -22.19
C GLU A 34 -11.35 16.83 -21.40
N LEU A 35 -12.34 16.02 -21.82
CA LEU A 35 -12.63 14.74 -21.16
C LEU A 35 -11.42 13.80 -21.20
N ARG A 36 -10.69 13.76 -22.33
CA ARG A 36 -9.45 12.98 -22.44
C ARG A 36 -8.35 13.53 -21.51
N ALA A 37 -8.27 14.85 -21.34
CA ALA A 37 -7.33 15.46 -20.40
C ALA A 37 -7.65 15.05 -18.96
N ILE A 38 -8.93 15.08 -18.57
CA ILE A 38 -9.40 14.62 -17.25
C ILE A 38 -9.00 13.17 -17.00
N PHE A 39 -9.22 12.26 -17.96
CA PHE A 39 -8.84 10.86 -17.78
C PHE A 39 -7.33 10.62 -17.74
N ARG A 40 -6.53 11.42 -18.45
CA ARG A 40 -5.06 11.36 -18.31
C ARG A 40 -4.62 11.80 -16.93
N GLU A 41 -5.22 12.87 -16.41
CA GLU A 41 -4.95 13.37 -15.06
C GLU A 41 -5.41 12.37 -13.98
N GLN A 42 -6.56 11.70 -14.17
CA GLN A 42 -7.03 10.63 -13.30
C GLN A 42 -5.98 9.53 -13.11
N VAL A 43 -5.29 9.12 -14.18
CA VAL A 43 -4.21 8.12 -14.08
C VAL A 43 -3.10 8.61 -13.17
N HIS A 44 -2.70 9.88 -13.28
CA HIS A 44 -1.67 10.46 -12.41
C HIS A 44 -2.14 10.57 -10.94
N LEU A 45 -3.39 10.96 -10.71
CA LEU A 45 -3.97 11.02 -9.36
C LEU A 45 -3.96 9.63 -8.70
N ILE A 46 -4.34 8.58 -9.44
CA ILE A 46 -4.30 7.20 -8.96
C ILE A 46 -2.86 6.76 -8.66
N GLN A 47 -1.90 7.05 -9.56
CA GLN A 47 -0.49 6.72 -9.34
C GLN A 47 0.07 7.38 -8.09
N ASN A 48 -0.19 8.68 -7.91
CA ASN A 48 0.24 9.42 -6.73
C ASN A 48 -0.39 8.85 -5.46
N ALA A 49 -1.69 8.56 -5.48
CA ALA A 49 -2.39 7.94 -4.36
C ALA A 49 -1.78 6.59 -3.95
N ILE A 50 -1.37 5.75 -4.92
CA ILE A 50 -0.69 4.48 -4.66
C ILE A 50 0.69 4.71 -4.04
N ILE A 51 1.47 5.65 -4.57
CA ILE A 51 2.81 5.99 -4.07
C ILE A 51 2.73 6.54 -2.65
N GLU A 52 1.84 7.50 -2.40
CA GLU A 52 1.61 8.08 -1.07
C GLU A 52 1.18 7.00 -0.08
N SER A 53 0.24 6.12 -0.45
CA SER A 53 -0.17 5.01 0.43
C SER A 53 1.01 4.13 0.85
N ARG A 54 2.00 3.94 -0.04
CA ARG A 54 3.22 3.17 0.26
C ARG A 54 4.18 3.95 1.16
N ILE A 55 4.32 5.25 0.94
CA ILE A 55 5.15 6.13 1.77
C ILE A 55 4.56 6.24 3.18
N ASP A 56 3.24 6.41 3.29
CA ASP A 56 2.54 6.49 4.57
C ASP A 56 2.75 5.22 5.38
N CYS A 57 2.65 4.06 4.73
CA CYS A 57 3.03 2.79 5.36
C CYS A 57 4.47 2.82 5.92
N GLN A 58 5.46 3.27 5.14
CA GLN A 58 6.86 3.30 5.57
C GLN A 58 7.11 4.26 6.74
N ARG A 59 6.28 5.31 6.87
CA ARG A 59 6.34 6.31 7.95
C ARG A 59 5.78 5.84 9.29
N HIS A 60 5.12 4.69 9.33
CA HIS A 60 4.75 4.05 10.59
C HIS A 60 5.93 3.24 11.15
N CYS A 61 5.81 2.84 12.41
CA CYS A 61 6.72 1.91 13.05
C CYS A 61 6.02 0.55 13.21
N GLY A 62 6.57 -0.50 12.60
CA GLY A 62 6.06 -1.87 12.73
C GLY A 62 4.99 -2.27 11.74
N ILE A 63 4.29 -3.37 12.06
CA ILE A 63 3.26 -3.96 11.19
C ILE A 63 2.00 -3.11 11.23
N PHE A 64 1.55 -2.69 10.06
CA PHE A 64 0.29 -1.98 9.89
C PHE A 64 -0.58 -2.67 8.84
N GLN A 65 -1.88 -2.76 9.09
CA GLN A 65 -2.86 -3.28 8.15
C GLN A 65 -3.84 -2.17 7.82
N TYR A 66 -4.08 -1.96 6.53
CA TYR A 66 -5.04 -0.98 6.05
C TYR A 66 -6.09 -1.64 5.15
N GLU A 67 -7.33 -1.21 5.33
CA GLU A 67 -8.47 -1.61 4.50
C GLU A 67 -8.34 -0.99 3.12
N THR A 68 -8.54 -1.81 2.10
CA THR A 68 -8.36 -1.44 0.70
C THR A 68 -9.47 -1.96 -0.18
N ILE A 69 -9.59 -1.40 -1.37
CA ILE A 69 -10.34 -1.98 -2.47
C ILE A 69 -9.36 -2.39 -3.56
N SER A 70 -9.57 -3.57 -4.13
CA SER A 70 -8.82 -4.04 -5.29
C SER A 70 -9.20 -3.27 -6.54
N CYS A 71 -8.20 -2.76 -7.26
CA CYS A 71 -8.41 -2.01 -8.50
C CYS A 71 -8.83 -2.91 -9.68
N ILE A 72 -8.73 -4.24 -9.54
CA ILE A 72 -8.97 -5.20 -10.63
C ILE A 72 -10.42 -5.69 -10.62
N ASN A 73 -10.95 -5.99 -9.43
CA ASN A 73 -12.26 -6.63 -9.25
C ASN A 73 -13.18 -5.86 -8.29
N CYS A 74 -12.76 -4.69 -7.79
CA CYS A 74 -13.53 -3.82 -6.92
C CYS A 74 -14.03 -4.49 -5.61
N THR A 75 -13.40 -5.57 -5.17
CA THR A 75 -13.73 -6.21 -3.89
C THR A 75 -12.95 -5.58 -2.75
N ASP A 76 -13.55 -5.61 -1.57
CA ASP A 76 -12.86 -5.28 -0.33
C ASP A 76 -11.69 -6.23 -0.10
N SER A 77 -10.60 -5.68 0.38
CA SER A 77 -9.35 -6.38 0.63
C SER A 77 -8.59 -5.65 1.73
N HIS A 78 -7.49 -6.21 2.16
CA HIS A 78 -6.58 -5.55 3.09
C HIS A 78 -5.16 -5.77 2.60
N VAL A 79 -4.30 -4.79 2.89
CA VAL A 79 -2.87 -4.93 2.66
C VAL A 79 -2.17 -4.74 3.99
N VAL A 80 -1.23 -5.63 4.26
CA VAL A 80 -0.33 -5.53 5.41
C VAL A 80 1.01 -5.00 4.93
N CYS A 81 1.62 -4.16 5.74
CA CYS A 81 2.94 -3.62 5.47
C CYS A 81 3.76 -3.46 6.76
N PHE A 82 5.06 -3.23 6.60
CA PHE A 82 5.98 -2.98 7.71
C PHE A 82 6.63 -1.61 7.53
N GLY A 83 6.47 -0.74 8.52
CA GLY A 83 7.08 0.59 8.55
C GLY A 83 8.35 0.61 9.39
N TYR A 84 9.31 1.43 8.98
CA TYR A 84 10.66 1.48 9.56
C TYR A 84 10.89 2.71 10.43
N ASN A 85 9.95 3.64 10.45
CA ASN A 85 10.11 4.94 11.09
C ASN A 85 9.78 4.86 12.59
N CYS A 86 10.64 4.17 13.34
CA CYS A 86 10.57 4.05 14.79
C CYS A 86 11.44 5.12 15.47
N GLU A 87 10.89 5.85 16.44
CA GLU A 87 11.56 6.99 17.09
C GLU A 87 12.49 6.57 18.23
N SER A 88 12.44 5.30 18.64
CA SER A 88 13.29 4.77 19.72
C SER A 88 13.61 3.29 19.51
N SER A 89 14.70 2.82 20.12
CA SER A 89 15.07 1.40 20.11
C SER A 89 13.99 0.51 20.71
N ALA A 90 13.26 0.97 21.73
CA ALA A 90 12.14 0.22 22.31
C ALA A 90 10.96 0.07 21.34
N GLN A 91 10.63 1.13 20.58
CA GLN A 91 9.62 1.06 19.52
C GLN A 91 10.06 0.12 18.39
N TRP A 92 11.33 0.20 17.98
CA TRP A 92 11.90 -0.71 16.98
C TRP A 92 11.83 -2.18 17.42
N GLU A 93 12.23 -2.48 18.65
CA GLU A 93 12.15 -3.84 19.20
C GLU A 93 10.71 -4.36 19.19
N THR A 94 9.75 -3.54 19.62
CA THR A 94 8.31 -3.87 19.58
C THR A 94 7.83 -4.13 18.15
N ALA A 95 8.26 -3.31 17.19
CA ALA A 95 7.94 -3.47 15.78
C ALA A 95 8.45 -4.81 15.22
N VAL A 96 9.72 -5.15 15.49
CA VAL A 96 10.31 -6.43 15.04
C VAL A 96 9.63 -7.62 15.72
N GLN A 97 9.30 -7.53 17.01
CA GLN A 97 8.51 -8.56 17.69
C GLN A 97 7.14 -8.75 17.03
N GLY A 98 6.45 -7.65 16.69
CA GLY A 98 5.18 -7.70 15.96
C GLY A 98 5.28 -8.36 14.59
N LEU A 99 6.36 -8.05 13.84
CA LEU A 99 6.68 -8.68 12.56
C LEU A 99 6.89 -10.19 12.71
N LEU A 100 7.66 -10.62 13.71
CA LEU A 100 7.89 -12.05 13.99
C LEU A 100 6.59 -12.79 14.29
N LEU A 101 5.72 -12.21 15.12
CA LEU A 101 4.40 -12.77 15.43
C LEU A 101 3.54 -12.89 14.17
N TYR A 102 3.55 -11.86 13.32
CA TYR A 102 2.82 -11.86 12.06
C TYR A 102 3.32 -12.96 11.11
N ILE A 103 4.62 -13.06 10.89
CA ILE A 103 5.22 -14.07 10.00
C ILE A 103 4.93 -15.48 10.53
N ASN A 104 5.06 -15.71 11.84
CA ASN A 104 4.75 -17.00 12.45
C ASN A 104 3.28 -17.40 12.26
N LYS A 105 2.35 -16.44 12.38
CA LYS A 105 0.92 -16.68 12.12
C LYS A 105 0.69 -16.98 10.64
N TRP A 106 1.30 -16.20 9.74
CA TRP A 106 1.22 -16.39 8.29
C TRP A 106 1.78 -17.76 7.86
N HIS A 107 2.88 -18.19 8.45
CA HIS A 107 3.49 -19.49 8.16
C HIS A 107 2.59 -20.67 8.55
N LYS A 108 1.76 -20.52 9.59
CA LYS A 108 0.79 -21.53 10.04
C LYS A 108 -0.52 -21.54 9.24
N GLN A 109 -0.73 -20.59 8.32
CA GLN A 109 -1.93 -20.58 7.48
C GLN A 109 -1.91 -21.68 6.41
N ASP A 110 -3.08 -22.17 6.02
CA ASP A 110 -3.23 -23.17 4.96
C ASP A 110 -2.64 -22.65 3.64
N THR A 111 -1.73 -23.43 3.05
CA THR A 111 -0.98 -23.09 1.85
C THR A 111 -1.86 -22.80 0.63
N LYS A 112 -3.09 -23.31 0.58
CA LYS A 112 -4.06 -23.05 -0.51
C LYS A 112 -4.72 -21.67 -0.41
N THR A 113 -4.76 -21.10 0.80
CA THR A 113 -5.37 -19.78 1.07
C THR A 113 -4.35 -18.68 1.34
N ARG A 114 -3.08 -19.07 1.53
CA ARG A 114 -2.01 -18.17 1.95
C ARG A 114 -1.59 -17.25 0.81
N THR A 115 -1.95 -15.97 0.91
CA THR A 115 -1.39 -14.91 0.06
C THR A 115 -0.08 -14.42 0.69
N THR A 116 1.01 -14.37 -0.09
CA THR A 116 2.28 -13.80 0.38
C THR A 116 2.18 -12.27 0.41
N PRO A 117 2.37 -11.63 1.57
CA PRO A 117 2.42 -10.18 1.67
C PRO A 117 3.52 -9.60 0.79
N ALA A 118 3.20 -8.51 0.07
CA ALA A 118 4.14 -7.89 -0.86
C ALA A 118 5.46 -7.44 -0.18
N PHE A 119 5.41 -7.04 1.09
CA PHE A 119 6.60 -6.61 1.83
C PHE A 119 7.58 -7.75 2.09
N LEU A 120 7.12 -9.00 2.26
CA LEU A 120 8.00 -10.17 2.44
C LEU A 120 8.76 -10.54 1.16
N ILE A 121 8.33 -10.05 0.00
CA ILE A 121 9.00 -10.23 -1.30
C ILE A 121 10.00 -9.09 -1.56
N SER A 122 9.99 -8.05 -0.72
CA SER A 122 10.91 -6.91 -0.85
C SER A 122 12.36 -7.35 -0.57
N PRO A 123 13.36 -6.82 -1.28
CA PRO A 123 14.78 -7.09 -1.01
C PRO A 123 15.17 -6.96 0.47
N SER A 124 14.59 -5.98 1.16
CA SER A 124 14.78 -5.71 2.60
C SER A 124 14.39 -6.87 3.53
N PHE A 125 13.61 -7.85 3.04
CA PHE A 125 13.13 -9.00 3.81
C PHE A 125 13.68 -10.34 3.30
N THR A 126 14.62 -10.32 2.34
CA THR A 126 15.20 -11.56 1.77
C THR A 126 15.90 -12.42 2.82
N CYS A 127 16.45 -11.82 3.89
CA CYS A 127 17.02 -12.54 5.02
C CYS A 127 15.97 -13.19 5.96
N LEU A 128 14.67 -12.93 5.75
CA LEU A 128 13.55 -13.52 6.50
C LEU A 128 12.81 -14.61 5.70
N GLU A 129 13.49 -15.25 4.75
CA GLU A 129 12.91 -16.29 3.88
C GLU A 129 12.42 -17.55 4.62
N PRO A 130 11.41 -18.27 4.07
CA PRO A 130 10.79 -19.45 4.68
C PRO A 130 11.73 -20.52 5.29
N PRO A 131 12.83 -20.94 4.64
CA PRO A 131 13.78 -21.89 5.24
C PRO A 131 14.45 -21.40 6.53
N HIS A 132 14.49 -20.08 6.78
CA HIS A 132 15.06 -19.47 7.98
C HIS A 132 14.02 -19.18 9.08
N LEU A 133 12.72 -19.36 8.80
CA LEU A 133 11.63 -19.04 9.74
C LEU A 133 11.49 -20.01 10.91
N ALA A 134 12.01 -21.24 10.78
CA ALA A 134 11.84 -22.27 11.82
C ALA A 134 12.56 -21.93 13.14
N ASN A 135 13.62 -21.11 13.09
CA ASN A 135 14.47 -20.75 14.24
C ASN A 135 14.74 -19.23 14.30
N LEU A 136 13.83 -18.40 13.78
CA LEU A 136 14.02 -16.96 13.70
C LEU A 136 13.89 -16.31 15.10
N THR A 137 15.00 -15.85 15.68
CA THR A 137 15.01 -15.09 16.94
C THR A 137 14.82 -13.60 16.69
N LEU A 138 14.52 -12.85 17.76
CA LEU A 138 14.38 -11.39 17.70
C LEU A 138 15.68 -10.72 17.26
N GLU A 139 16.82 -11.22 17.74
CA GLU A 139 18.14 -10.73 17.38
C GLU A 139 18.43 -10.94 15.89
N ASN A 140 18.16 -12.14 15.37
CA ASN A 140 18.38 -12.47 13.95
C ASN A 140 17.52 -11.60 13.04
N ALA A 141 16.26 -11.36 13.42
CA ALA A 141 15.36 -10.50 12.65
C ALA A 141 15.76 -9.03 12.73
N SER A 142 16.17 -8.55 13.90
CA SER A 142 16.64 -7.18 14.06
C SER A 142 17.92 -6.93 13.27
N GLU A 143 18.90 -7.85 13.32
CA GLU A 143 20.16 -7.74 12.58
C GLU A 143 19.92 -7.70 11.05
N CYS A 144 19.06 -8.60 10.57
CA CYS A 144 18.61 -8.65 9.18
C CYS A 144 17.99 -7.33 8.70
N LEU A 145 17.15 -6.70 9.54
CA LEU A 145 16.44 -5.47 9.19
C LEU A 145 17.27 -4.19 9.36
N THR A 146 18.37 -4.23 10.12
CA THR A 146 19.28 -3.08 10.31
C THR A 146 20.28 -2.87 9.16
N GLN A 147 20.38 -3.80 8.21
CA GLN A 147 21.29 -3.67 7.05
C GLN A 147 20.74 -2.78 5.91
N HIS A 148 19.55 -2.21 6.08
CA HIS A 148 18.84 -1.37 5.10
C HIS A 148 18.20 -0.15 5.77
#